data_AF-A0A4Q3WSJ6-F1
#
_entry.id   AF-A0A4Q3WSJ6-F1
#
_cell.length_a   1.000
_cell.length_b   1.000
_cell.length_c   1.000
_cell.angle_alpha   90.00
_cell.angle_beta   90.00
_cell.angle_gamma   90.00
#
_symmetry.space_group_name_H-M   'P 1'
#
loop_
_entity.id
_entity.type
_entity.pdbx_description
1 polymer ?
#
loop_
_entity_poly.entity_id
_entity_poly.type
_entity_poly.pdbx_seq_one_letter_code
_entity_poly.pdbx_strand_id
1 'polypeptide(L)'
;MGGVAPINVLRSRDIMLVYADEATVKDLSPDFAALSKIDVMGVIATAKGDRSDFISRFFIPAAGINEDPVTGSAHCNLIPYWAEQLGKKRIIAV
;
A
#
# COMPACT_ATOMS: atom_id res chain seq x y z
N MET A 1 -1.75 -12.14 -2.91
CA MET A 1 -2.72 -11.02 -3.03
C MET A 1 -3.89 -11.40 -3.95
N GLY A 2 -4.51 -12.58 -3.80
CA GLY A 2 -5.75 -12.90 -4.54
C GLY A 2 -5.70 -12.94 -6.08
N GLY A 3 -4.52 -13.05 -6.71
CA GLY A 3 -4.40 -13.26 -8.16
C GLY A 3 -4.11 -12.03 -9.02
N VAL A 4 -4.17 -10.81 -8.47
CA VAL A 4 -3.80 -9.59 -9.22
C VAL A 4 -2.33 -9.26 -8.98
N ALA A 5 -1.57 -9.12 -10.08
CA ALA A 5 -0.17 -8.72 -10.01
C ALA A 5 -0.07 -7.19 -9.85
N PRO A 6 0.79 -6.70 -8.94
CA PRO A 6 1.08 -5.28 -8.85
C PRO A 6 1.81 -4.81 -10.12
N ILE A 7 1.54 -3.57 -10.54
CA ILE A 7 2.23 -2.91 -11.64
C ILE A 7 3.66 -2.57 -11.23
N ASN A 8 3.85 -2.18 -9.97
CA ASN A 8 5.16 -1.83 -9.44
C ASN A 8 5.35 -2.41 -8.04
N VAL A 9 6.57 -2.86 -7.75
CA VAL A 9 6.95 -3.41 -6.45
C VAL A 9 8.17 -2.65 -5.96
N LEU A 10 8.00 -1.88 -4.90
CA LEU A 10 9.06 -1.11 -4.26
C LEU A 10 9.36 -1.72 -2.88
N ARG A 11 10.64 -1.80 -2.52
CA ARG A 11 11.07 -2.34 -1.23
C ARG A 11 11.93 -1.32 -0.50
N SER A 12 11.54 -1.02 0.73
CA SER A 12 12.33 -0.27 1.70
C SER A 12 12.24 -1.00 3.04
N ARG A 13 11.90 -0.30 4.14
CA ARG A 13 11.48 -0.90 5.41
C ARG A 13 10.23 -1.79 5.24
N ASP A 14 9.29 -1.33 4.42
CA ASP A 14 8.07 -2.02 4.02
C ASP A 14 8.11 -2.35 2.53
N ILE A 15 7.34 -3.35 2.10
CA ILE A 15 7.10 -3.59 0.68
C ILE A 15 5.90 -2.77 0.25
N MET A 16 6.04 -1.95 -0.79
CA MET A 16 4.96 -1.20 -1.40
C MET A 16 4.60 -1.80 -2.76
N LEU A 17 3.33 -2.18 -2.89
CA LEU A 17 2.73 -2.78 -4.06
C LEU A 17 1.82 -1.74 -4.70
N VAL A 18 2.15 -1.31 -5.91
CA VAL A 18 1.38 -0.32 -6.67
C VAL A 18 0.48 -1.04 -7.66
N TYR A 19 -0.82 -0.74 -7.61
CA TYR A 19 -1.85 -1.32 -8.48
C TYR A 19 -2.43 -0.28 -9.43
N ALA A 20 -3.20 -0.77 -10.41
CA ALA A 20 -3.78 0.05 -11.47
C ALA A 20 -4.80 1.08 -10.95
N ASP A 21 -5.66 0.66 -10.04
CA ASP A 21 -6.84 1.42 -9.64
C ASP A 21 -7.26 1.14 -8.19
N GLU A 22 -8.11 2.04 -7.69
CA GLU A 22 -8.68 2.00 -6.34
C GLU A 22 -9.48 0.72 -6.08
N ALA A 23 -10.25 0.26 -7.07
CA ALA A 23 -11.07 -0.95 -6.95
C ALA A 23 -10.23 -2.20 -6.71
N THR A 24 -9.13 -2.34 -7.44
CA THR A 24 -8.17 -3.44 -7.28
C THR A 24 -7.67 -3.51 -5.85
N VAL A 25 -7.22 -2.38 -5.28
CA VAL A 25 -6.68 -2.34 -3.91
C VAL A 25 -7.76 -2.65 -2.86
N LYS A 26 -8.99 -2.20 -3.07
CA LYS A 26 -10.13 -2.50 -2.19
C LYS A 26 -10.49 -3.99 -2.22
N ASP A 27 -10.49 -4.60 -3.39
CA ASP A 27 -10.82 -6.02 -3.59
C ASP A 27 -9.65 -6.97 -3.28
N LEU A 28 -8.48 -6.43 -2.90
CA LEU A 28 -7.37 -7.27 -2.45
C LEU A 28 -7.80 -8.11 -1.25
N SER A 29 -7.62 -9.42 -1.43
CA SER A 29 -7.65 -10.42 -0.37
C SER A 29 -6.22 -10.91 -0.13
N PRO A 30 -5.48 -10.31 0.82
CA PRO A 30 -4.13 -10.75 1.16
C PRO A 30 -4.20 -12.10 1.86
N ASP A 31 -3.26 -12.99 1.53
CA ASP A 31 -3.03 -14.18 2.34
C ASP A 31 -2.15 -13.77 3.53
N PHE A 32 -2.78 -13.47 4.66
CA PHE A 32 -2.07 -13.03 5.87
C PHE A 32 -1.11 -14.09 6.41
N ALA A 33 -1.40 -15.38 6.20
CA ALA A 33 -0.53 -16.48 6.63
C ALA A 33 0.72 -16.62 5.73
N ALA A 34 0.61 -16.25 4.45
CA ALA A 34 1.77 -16.12 3.58
C ALA A 34 2.56 -14.84 3.89
N LEU A 35 1.86 -13.71 4.09
CA LEU A 35 2.47 -12.42 4.40
C LEU A 35 3.23 -12.42 5.73
N SER A 36 2.75 -13.15 6.76
CA SER A 36 3.43 -13.26 8.06
C SER A 36 4.77 -14.00 7.99
N LYS A 37 5.03 -14.72 6.89
CA LYS A 37 6.29 -15.44 6.66
C LYS A 37 7.33 -14.59 5.92
N ILE A 38 6.95 -13.41 5.46
CA ILE A 38 7.86 -12.50 4.75
C ILE A 38 8.63 -11.68 5.78
N ASP A 39 9.95 -11.65 5.67
CA ASP A 39 10.84 -10.88 6.55
C ASP A 39 10.83 -9.37 6.19
N VAL A 40 9.69 -8.73 6.43
CA VAL A 40 9.46 -7.28 6.27
C VAL A 40 8.59 -6.75 7.39
N MET A 41 8.71 -5.45 7.68
CA MET A 41 7.90 -4.83 8.73
C MET A 41 6.42 -4.83 8.36
N GLY A 42 6.09 -4.54 7.10
CA GLY A 42 4.74 -4.61 6.57
C GLY A 42 4.68 -4.57 5.05
N VAL A 43 3.48 -4.79 4.53
CA VAL A 43 3.17 -4.71 3.10
C VAL A 43 2.10 -3.66 2.87
N ILE A 44 2.43 -2.64 2.08
CA ILE A 44 1.55 -1.57 1.67
C ILE A 44 1.00 -1.92 0.28
N ALA A 45 -0.31 -1.87 0.09
CA ALA A 45 -0.93 -1.85 -1.23
C ALA A 45 -1.46 -0.45 -1.52
N THR A 46 -1.12 0.13 -2.65
CA THR A 46 -1.53 1.50 -3.01
C THR A 46 -1.92 1.60 -4.48
N ALA A 47 -2.82 2.52 -4.78
CA ALA A 47 -3.22 2.88 -6.13
C ALA A 47 -3.65 4.34 -6.17
N LYS A 48 -3.79 4.88 -7.38
CA LYS A 48 -4.38 6.20 -7.57
C LYS A 48 -5.85 6.17 -7.13
N GLY A 49 -6.26 7.18 -6.36
CA GLY A 49 -7.63 7.31 -5.91
C GLY A 49 -8.51 7.98 -6.96
N ASP A 50 -9.80 7.65 -6.94
CA ASP A 50 -10.80 8.29 -7.79
C ASP A 50 -11.25 9.63 -7.20
N ARG A 51 -11.32 9.71 -5.87
CA ARG A 51 -11.73 10.92 -5.11
C ARG A 51 -10.65 11.48 -4.21
N SER A 52 -9.52 10.78 -4.09
CA SER A 52 -8.30 11.19 -3.41
C SER A 52 -7.13 11.18 -4.38
N ASP A 53 -5.97 11.70 -4.00
CA ASP A 53 -4.78 11.61 -4.86
C ASP A 53 -4.27 10.16 -4.93
N PHE A 54 -4.36 9.42 -3.83
CA PHE A 54 -4.09 7.99 -3.76
C PHE A 54 -4.87 7.34 -2.61
N ILE A 55 -5.00 6.01 -2.68
CA ILE A 55 -5.45 5.19 -1.55
C ILE A 55 -4.35 4.22 -1.13
N SER A 56 -4.38 3.77 0.13
CA SER A 56 -3.46 2.75 0.60
C SER A 56 -4.07 1.84 1.66
N ARG A 57 -3.68 0.57 1.64
CA ARG A 57 -3.95 -0.42 2.70
C ARG A 57 -2.63 -0.94 3.24
N PHE A 58 -2.51 -1.11 4.55
CA PHE A 58 -1.28 -1.57 5.19
C PHE A 58 -1.50 -2.87 5.95
N PHE A 59 -0.72 -3.89 5.59
CA PHE A 59 -0.81 -5.23 6.14
C PHE A 59 0.44 -5.53 6.97
N ILE A 60 0.25 -5.79 8.27
CA ILE A 60 1.32 -6.09 9.23
C ILE A 60 1.10 -7.40 9.97
N PRO A 61 0.80 -8.52 9.27
CA PRO A 61 0.44 -9.77 9.94
C PRO A 61 1.59 -10.35 10.79
N ALA A 62 2.83 -9.98 10.52
CA ALA A 62 3.98 -10.32 11.37
C ALA A 62 3.90 -9.68 12.77
N ALA A 63 3.22 -8.54 12.90
CA ALA A 63 2.95 -7.87 14.18
C ALA A 63 1.68 -8.39 14.89
N GLY A 64 1.03 -9.42 14.35
CA GLY A 64 -0.22 -9.99 14.89
C GLY A 64 -1.48 -9.21 14.52
N ILE A 65 -1.37 -8.16 13.70
CA ILE A 65 -2.49 -7.37 13.19
C ILE A 65 -2.58 -7.58 11.69
N ASN A 66 -3.72 -8.07 11.19
CA ASN A 66 -3.85 -8.35 9.75
C ASN A 66 -3.82 -7.08 8.90
N GLU A 67 -4.50 -6.03 9.34
CA GLU A 67 -4.59 -4.75 8.64
C GLU A 67 -4.61 -3.60 9.64
N ASP A 68 -3.76 -2.60 9.41
CA ASP A 68 -3.72 -1.38 10.21
C ASP A 68 -4.45 -0.24 9.47
N PRO A 69 -5.57 0.27 10.03
CA PRO A 69 -6.36 1.31 9.39
C PRO A 69 -5.70 2.70 9.39
N VAL A 70 -4.64 2.94 10.19
CA VAL A 70 -4.05 4.28 10.31
C VAL A 70 -2.53 4.22 10.41
N THR A 71 -1.84 4.46 9.30
CA THR A 71 -0.38 4.55 9.29
C THR A 71 0.12 5.93 8.87
N GLY A 72 0.25 6.82 9.86
CA GLY A 72 1.03 8.06 9.70
C GLY A 72 2.49 7.80 9.27
N SER A 73 3.04 6.61 9.54
CA SER A 73 4.39 6.19 9.12
C SER A 73 4.48 5.77 7.65
N ALA A 74 3.46 5.09 7.10
CA ALA A 74 3.42 4.70 5.69
C ALA A 74 3.39 5.92 4.75
N HIS A 75 2.82 7.04 5.22
CA HIS A 75 2.80 8.31 4.49
C HIS A 75 4.19 8.87 4.20
N CYS A 76 5.20 8.58 5.03
CA CYS A 76 6.58 9.02 4.76
C CYS A 76 7.15 8.41 3.46
N ASN A 77 6.70 7.22 3.07
CA ASN A 77 7.11 6.57 1.82
C ASN A 77 6.11 6.87 0.67
N LEU A 78 4.82 6.93 0.98
CA LEU A 78 3.76 7.12 -0.02
C LEU A 78 3.67 8.54 -0.57
N ILE A 79 3.83 9.56 0.28
CA ILE A 79 3.76 10.97 -0.13
C ILE A 79 4.81 11.32 -1.17
N PRO A 80 6.12 11.05 -0.99
CA PRO A 80 7.11 11.41 -2.01
C PRO A 80 6.90 10.64 -3.31
N TYR A 81 6.52 9.36 -3.24
CA TYR A 81 6.24 8.55 -4.43
C TYR A 81 5.08 9.13 -5.24
N TRP A 82 3.92 9.37 -4.61
CA TRP A 82 2.75 9.91 -5.32
C TRP A 82 2.93 11.38 -5.69
N ALA A 83 3.76 12.16 -4.97
CA ALA A 83 4.10 13.54 -5.32
C ALA A 83 4.87 13.61 -6.62
N GLU A 84 5.83 12.71 -6.80
CA GLU A 84 6.57 12.57 -8.04
C GLU A 84 5.67 12.08 -9.18
N GLN A 85 4.88 11.02 -8.94
CA GLN A 85 3.99 10.45 -9.96
C GLN A 85 2.89 11.42 -10.43
N LEU A 86 2.34 12.24 -9.52
CA LEU A 86 1.27 13.18 -9.83
C LEU A 86 1.79 14.60 -10.16
N GLY A 87 3.08 14.87 -9.96
CA GLY A 87 3.67 16.21 -10.11
C GLY A 87 3.08 17.24 -9.15
N LYS A 88 2.59 16.82 -7.97
CA LYS A 88 1.90 17.68 -7.00
C LYS A 88 2.75 17.96 -5.76
N LYS A 89 2.71 19.20 -5.27
CA LYS A 89 3.36 19.61 -4.00
C LYS A 89 2.51 19.33 -2.76
N ARG A 90 1.20 19.14 -2.92
CA ARG A 90 0.26 18.83 -1.84
C ARG A 90 -0.58 17.63 -2.27
N ILE A 91 -0.66 16.64 -1.40
CA ILE A 91 -1.32 15.36 -1.65
C ILE A 91 -2.32 15.08 -0.54
N ILE A 92 -3.48 14.56 -0.95
CA ILE A 92 -4.58 14.12 -0.09
C ILE A 92 -4.71 12.60 -0.24
N ALA A 93 -4.41 11.89 0.84
CA ALA A 93 -4.58 10.45 0.94
C ALA A 93 -5.90 10.12 1.67
N VAL A 94 -6.54 9.01 1.30
CA VAL A 94 -7.72 8.46 1.98
C VAL A 94 -7.52 6.97 2.21
#